data_AF-A0A2M9UUR5-F1
#
_entry.id   AF-A0A2M9UUR5-F1
#
_cell.length_a   1.000
_cell.length_b   1.000
_cell.length_c   1.000
_cell.angle_alpha   90.00
_cell.angle_beta   90.00
_cell.angle_gamma   90.00
#
_symmetry.space_group_name_H-M   'P 1'
#
loop_
_entity.id
_entity.type
_entity.pdbx_description
1 polymer ?
#
loop_
_entity_poly.entity_id
_entity_poly.type
_entity_poly.pdbx_seq_one_letter_code
_entity_poly.pdbx_strand_id
1 'polypeptide(L)'
;MNKQITNILNQRITKTSKIQQLLLLGLTRRQVADLVTNGNYGFVQNVYKRMIEAGTFQPGNQVVPNNLPEIDYAFNRRFGVEIEAYNCTRERLARELREAGISIAVEGYNHDTRNHWKLVTDGSLSGSNTFELVSPILEGEAGLRELQKVCWVLDYCEVKVNDSCGLHIHMDAANFTINTWKNLILTYRRTERIIDAFMPQSRRNNHYCRGLQSITEQRIQNAGSLRDLQNAFGGDRYHKLNLESYSRHRTVEFRQYGGTTNFIKMENWIHFIANMITVAQ
;
A
#
# COMPACT_ATOMS: atom_id res chain seq x y z
N MET A 1 -29.85 -4.23 -3.23
CA MET A 1 -30.33 -3.82 -4.57
C MET A 1 -30.92 -2.42 -4.45
N ASN A 2 -30.53 -1.46 -5.32
CA ASN A 2 -31.00 -0.07 -5.27
C ASN A 2 -32.54 0.01 -5.42
N LYS A 3 -33.23 0.80 -4.58
CA LYS A 3 -34.70 0.97 -4.60
C LYS A 3 -35.23 1.37 -6.00
N GLN A 4 -34.48 2.16 -6.75
CA GLN A 4 -34.86 2.58 -8.11
C GLN A 4 -34.86 1.41 -9.10
N ILE A 5 -33.90 0.49 -9.01
CA ILE A 5 -33.82 -0.70 -9.88
C ILE A 5 -35.04 -1.60 -9.63
N THR A 6 -35.36 -1.86 -8.36
CA THR A 6 -36.54 -2.67 -7.99
C THR A 6 -37.83 -2.08 -8.53
N ASN A 7 -37.99 -0.75 -8.45
CA ASN A 7 -39.16 -0.07 -8.99
C ASN A 7 -39.29 -0.27 -10.51
N ILE A 8 -38.22 -0.09 -11.28
CA ILE A 8 -38.23 -0.29 -12.74
C ILE A 8 -38.56 -1.75 -13.10
N LEU A 9 -37.98 -2.71 -12.38
CA LEU A 9 -38.25 -4.14 -12.61
C LEU A 9 -39.72 -4.51 -12.36
N ASN A 10 -40.37 -3.85 -11.40
CA ASN A 10 -41.78 -4.11 -11.06
C ASN A 10 -42.79 -3.37 -11.95
N GLN A 11 -42.38 -2.44 -12.81
CA GLN A 11 -43.29 -1.77 -13.74
C GLN A 11 -43.94 -2.75 -14.73
N ARG A 12 -45.22 -2.56 -15.05
CA ARG A 12 -45.94 -3.35 -16.07
C ARG A 12 -45.72 -2.78 -17.48
N ILE A 13 -44.47 -2.78 -17.94
CA ILE A 13 -44.03 -2.29 -19.25
C ILE A 13 -43.20 -3.35 -20.00
N THR A 14 -42.90 -3.11 -21.29
CA THR A 14 -42.12 -4.03 -22.11
C THR A 14 -40.69 -4.21 -21.60
N LYS A 15 -40.09 -5.39 -21.87
CA LYS A 15 -38.68 -5.67 -21.53
C LYS A 15 -37.74 -4.64 -22.14
N THR A 16 -37.98 -4.23 -23.39
CA THR A 16 -37.21 -3.17 -24.06
C THR A 16 -37.26 -1.86 -23.29
N SER A 17 -38.44 -1.44 -22.81
CA SER A 17 -38.58 -0.20 -22.04
C SER A 17 -37.85 -0.28 -20.69
N LYS A 18 -37.89 -1.45 -20.01
CA LYS A 18 -37.10 -1.68 -18.79
C LYS A 18 -35.60 -1.63 -19.05
N ILE A 19 -35.15 -2.25 -20.14
CA ILE A 19 -33.75 -2.22 -20.57
C ILE A 19 -33.30 -0.78 -20.81
N GLN A 20 -34.07 0.01 -21.56
CA GLN A 20 -33.78 1.41 -21.83
C GLN A 20 -33.68 2.23 -20.53
N GLN A 21 -34.66 2.10 -19.62
CA GLN A 21 -34.64 2.81 -18.34
C GLN A 21 -33.45 2.42 -17.47
N LEU A 22 -33.10 1.13 -17.39
CA LEU A 22 -31.96 0.66 -16.60
C LEU A 22 -30.61 1.08 -17.20
N LEU A 23 -30.50 1.08 -18.54
CA LEU A 23 -29.33 1.64 -19.22
C LEU A 23 -29.22 3.14 -18.94
N LEU A 24 -30.30 3.92 -19.05
CA LEU A 24 -30.30 5.34 -18.70
C LEU A 24 -29.98 5.59 -17.22
N LEU A 25 -30.36 4.66 -16.33
CA LEU A 25 -30.01 4.69 -14.90
C LEU A 25 -28.52 4.37 -14.64
N GLY A 26 -27.74 4.03 -15.66
CA GLY A 26 -26.30 3.81 -15.57
C GLY A 26 -25.88 2.35 -15.36
N LEU A 27 -26.80 1.38 -15.47
CA LEU A 27 -26.41 -0.03 -15.42
C LEU A 27 -25.69 -0.45 -16.70
N THR A 28 -24.73 -1.35 -16.56
CA THR A 28 -24.05 -1.97 -17.70
C THR A 28 -24.99 -2.92 -18.45
N ARG A 29 -24.74 -3.11 -19.75
CA ARG A 29 -25.46 -4.10 -20.58
C ARG A 29 -25.48 -5.50 -19.95
N ARG A 30 -24.39 -5.91 -19.27
CA ARG A 30 -24.30 -7.20 -18.60
C ARG A 30 -25.26 -7.28 -17.41
N GLN A 31 -25.23 -6.28 -16.52
CA GLN A 31 -26.14 -6.21 -15.37
C GLN A 31 -27.61 -6.19 -15.82
N VAL A 32 -27.93 -5.42 -16.87
CA VAL A 32 -29.30 -5.39 -17.42
C VAL A 32 -29.71 -6.75 -18.01
N ALA A 33 -28.78 -7.46 -18.66
CA ALA A 33 -29.06 -8.78 -19.23
C ALA A 33 -29.43 -9.79 -18.14
N ASP A 34 -28.67 -9.80 -17.04
CA ASP A 34 -28.91 -10.68 -15.90
C ASP A 34 -30.24 -10.34 -15.20
N LEU A 35 -30.60 -9.04 -15.09
CA LEU A 35 -31.83 -8.59 -14.42
C LEU A 35 -33.12 -8.76 -15.23
N VAL A 36 -33.10 -8.49 -16.54
CA VAL A 36 -34.34 -8.39 -17.35
C VAL A 36 -34.52 -9.56 -18.32
N THR A 37 -33.42 -10.19 -18.71
CA THR A 37 -33.40 -11.10 -19.88
C THR A 37 -32.85 -12.48 -19.55
N ASN A 38 -32.66 -12.80 -18.26
CA ASN A 38 -32.08 -14.06 -17.80
C ASN A 38 -30.72 -14.37 -18.48
N GLY A 39 -29.88 -13.34 -18.60
CA GLY A 39 -28.53 -13.45 -19.17
C GLY A 39 -28.44 -13.33 -20.70
N ASN A 40 -29.54 -13.09 -21.43
CA ASN A 40 -29.50 -12.86 -22.88
C ASN A 40 -28.90 -11.50 -23.25
N TYR A 41 -27.57 -11.43 -23.25
CA TYR A 41 -26.80 -10.24 -23.57
C TYR A 41 -27.05 -9.69 -24.98
N GLY A 42 -27.24 -10.57 -25.97
CA GLY A 42 -27.47 -10.16 -27.36
C GLY A 42 -28.74 -9.32 -27.53
N PHE A 43 -29.81 -9.65 -26.79
CA PHE A 43 -31.03 -8.85 -26.80
C PHE A 43 -30.80 -7.45 -26.23
N VAL A 44 -30.07 -7.33 -25.12
CA VAL A 44 -29.71 -6.03 -24.52
C VAL A 44 -28.79 -5.22 -25.45
N GLN A 45 -27.83 -5.88 -26.10
CA GLN A 45 -26.94 -5.25 -27.09
C GLN A 45 -27.71 -4.64 -28.26
N ASN A 46 -28.73 -5.35 -28.77
CA ASN A 46 -29.57 -4.86 -29.85
C ASN A 46 -30.40 -3.64 -29.44
N VAL A 47 -30.91 -3.61 -28.20
CA VAL A 47 -31.62 -2.42 -27.67
C VAL A 47 -30.66 -1.25 -27.49
N TYR A 48 -29.49 -1.49 -26.90
CA TYR A 48 -28.44 -0.48 -26.70
C TYR A 48 -27.99 0.16 -28.03
N LYS A 49 -27.74 -0.66 -29.06
CA LYS A 49 -27.36 -0.19 -30.39
C LYS A 49 -28.41 0.75 -31.00
N ARG A 50 -29.70 0.38 -30.93
CA ARG A 50 -30.80 1.23 -31.41
C ARG A 50 -30.92 2.54 -30.64
N MET A 51 -30.64 2.52 -29.33
CA MET A 51 -30.69 3.75 -28.54
C MET A 51 -29.62 4.77 -28.97
N ILE A 52 -28.42 4.30 -29.30
CA ILE A 52 -27.34 5.12 -29.87
C ILE A 52 -27.73 5.65 -31.25
N GLU A 53 -28.18 4.77 -32.15
CA GLU A 53 -28.58 5.14 -33.51
C GLU A 53 -29.72 6.18 -33.51
N ALA A 54 -30.63 6.10 -32.54
CA ALA A 54 -31.72 7.05 -32.35
C ALA A 54 -31.32 8.33 -31.59
N GLY A 55 -30.06 8.48 -31.16
CA GLY A 55 -29.59 9.62 -30.37
C GLY A 55 -30.18 9.70 -28.94
N THR A 56 -30.99 8.74 -28.53
CA THR A 56 -31.62 8.67 -27.19
C THR A 56 -30.66 8.24 -26.09
N PHE A 57 -29.43 7.87 -26.45
CA PHE A 57 -28.40 7.45 -25.52
C PHE A 57 -27.01 7.80 -26.05
N GLN A 58 -26.25 8.57 -25.29
CA GLN A 58 -24.87 8.94 -25.63
C GLN A 58 -23.88 8.25 -24.67
N PRO A 59 -23.00 7.35 -25.17
CA PRO A 59 -21.93 6.79 -24.35
C PRO A 59 -20.92 7.89 -24.00
N GLY A 60 -20.97 8.39 -22.76
CA GLY A 60 -20.09 9.46 -22.26
C GLY A 60 -20.74 10.38 -21.22
N ASN A 61 -22.09 10.50 -21.23
CA ASN A 61 -22.85 11.33 -20.30
C ASN A 61 -23.57 10.53 -19.19
N GLN A 62 -23.22 9.26 -19.02
CA GLN A 62 -23.71 8.52 -17.87
C GLN A 62 -22.98 9.03 -16.63
N VAL A 63 -23.70 9.73 -15.76
CA VAL A 63 -23.38 9.73 -14.33
C VAL A 63 -23.53 8.28 -13.91
N VAL A 64 -22.42 7.54 -14.02
CA VAL A 64 -22.29 6.22 -13.42
C VAL A 64 -22.66 6.43 -11.94
N PRO A 65 -23.68 5.75 -11.39
CA PRO A 65 -23.77 5.65 -9.95
C PRO A 65 -22.53 4.86 -9.54
N ASN A 66 -21.44 5.58 -9.20
CA ASN A 66 -20.21 5.05 -8.64
C ASN A 66 -20.53 4.47 -7.26
N ASN A 67 -21.19 3.32 -7.25
CA ASN A 67 -21.26 2.42 -6.10
C ASN A 67 -20.15 1.36 -6.19
N LEU A 68 -19.20 1.52 -7.10
CA LEU A 68 -17.83 1.11 -6.80
C LEU A 68 -17.24 2.27 -6.00
N PRO A 69 -16.72 2.05 -4.77
CA PRO A 69 -15.92 3.08 -4.13
C PRO A 69 -14.83 3.46 -5.13
N GLU A 70 -14.85 4.70 -5.59
CA GLU A 70 -13.71 5.26 -6.30
C GLU A 70 -12.53 5.10 -5.36
N ILE A 71 -11.55 4.29 -5.78
CA ILE A 71 -10.38 4.07 -4.96
C ILE A 71 -9.64 5.40 -4.94
N ASP A 72 -9.70 6.07 -3.80
CA ASP A 72 -8.94 7.29 -3.58
C ASP A 72 -7.45 6.94 -3.59
N TYR A 73 -6.78 7.29 -4.70
CA TYR A 73 -5.34 7.15 -4.86
C TYR A 73 -4.57 8.37 -4.31
N ALA A 74 -5.25 9.36 -3.72
CA ALA A 74 -4.56 10.46 -3.05
C ALA A 74 -3.72 9.90 -1.91
N PHE A 75 -2.42 10.21 -1.92
CA PHE A 75 -1.52 9.74 -0.88
C PHE A 75 -1.63 10.67 0.33
N ASN A 76 -2.52 10.31 1.26
CA ASN A 76 -2.78 11.01 2.53
C ASN A 76 -2.43 10.14 3.76
N ARG A 77 -1.72 9.03 3.56
CA ARG A 77 -1.40 8.09 4.64
C ARG A 77 -0.29 8.63 5.53
N ARG A 78 -0.36 8.29 6.82
CA ARG A 78 0.75 8.42 7.75
C ARG A 78 1.71 7.24 7.59
N PHE A 79 3.00 7.53 7.51
CA PHE A 79 4.05 6.55 7.30
C PHE A 79 5.34 6.93 8.03
N GLY A 80 6.23 5.97 8.17
CA GLY A 80 7.60 6.16 8.68
C GLY A 80 8.59 5.46 7.77
N VAL A 81 9.83 5.94 7.76
CA VAL A 81 10.91 5.43 6.92
C VAL A 81 12.15 5.18 7.79
N GLU A 82 12.72 4.00 7.65
CA GLU A 82 14.04 3.66 8.21
C GLU A 82 15.00 3.39 7.03
N ILE A 83 16.08 4.17 6.94
CA ILE A 83 17.09 4.09 5.89
C ILE A 83 18.38 3.58 6.52
N GLU A 84 18.76 2.34 6.20
CA GLU A 84 20.04 1.77 6.58
C GLU A 84 21.11 2.16 5.56
N ALA A 85 22.24 2.71 6.01
CA ALA A 85 23.29 3.18 5.12
C ALA A 85 24.67 3.28 5.81
N TYR A 86 25.69 3.67 5.03
CA TYR A 86 27.07 3.84 5.52
C TYR A 86 27.79 4.98 4.78
N ASN A 87 29.09 5.14 5.06
CA ASN A 87 30.04 6.07 4.40
C ASN A 87 29.97 7.53 4.86
N CYS A 88 29.11 7.87 5.82
CA CYS A 88 29.09 9.20 6.45
C CYS A 88 28.95 9.08 7.97
N THR A 89 29.79 9.79 8.73
CA THR A 89 29.65 9.86 10.20
C THR A 89 28.30 10.46 10.58
N ARG A 90 27.64 9.93 11.60
CA ARG A 90 26.33 10.43 12.07
C ARG A 90 26.38 11.91 12.46
N GLU A 91 27.52 12.38 12.96
CA GLU A 91 27.74 13.78 13.37
C GLU A 91 27.76 14.73 12.18
N ARG A 92 28.49 14.38 11.10
CA ARG A 92 28.47 15.12 9.83
C ARG A 92 27.07 15.12 9.25
N LEU A 93 26.44 13.95 9.12
CA LEU A 93 25.12 13.84 8.50
C LEU A 93 24.05 14.62 9.28
N ALA A 94 24.05 14.53 10.61
CA ALA A 94 23.14 15.31 11.45
C ALA A 94 23.34 16.82 11.27
N ARG A 95 24.58 17.29 11.14
CA ARG A 95 24.85 18.71 10.87
C ARG A 95 24.28 19.14 9.52
N GLU A 96 24.60 18.43 8.44
CA GLU A 96 24.12 18.81 7.09
C GLU A 96 22.58 18.74 7.00
N LEU A 97 21.95 17.77 7.68
CA LEU A 97 20.48 17.68 7.76
C LEU A 97 19.88 18.88 8.52
N ARG A 98 20.50 19.33 9.61
CA ARG A 98 20.06 20.54 10.34
C ARG A 98 20.22 21.81 9.51
N GLU A 99 21.33 21.96 8.78
CA GLU A 99 21.53 23.09 7.85
C GLU A 99 20.48 23.09 6.74
N ALA A 100 20.08 21.90 6.28
CA ALA A 100 18.93 21.73 5.40
C ALA A 100 17.57 21.89 6.12
N GLY A 101 17.51 22.37 7.36
CA GLY A 101 16.26 22.60 8.09
C GLY A 101 15.49 21.33 8.46
N ILE A 102 16.13 20.16 8.48
CA ILE A 102 15.56 18.93 8.99
C ILE A 102 15.81 18.86 10.51
N SER A 103 14.73 18.69 11.29
CA SER A 103 14.84 18.45 12.73
C SER A 103 15.44 17.06 12.96
N ILE A 104 16.62 16.98 13.57
CA ILE A 104 17.35 15.72 13.74
C ILE A 104 18.22 15.65 15.01
N ALA A 105 18.29 14.46 15.60
CA ALA A 105 19.18 14.11 16.71
C ALA A 105 20.03 12.86 16.39
N VAL A 106 21.21 12.77 17.02
CA VAL A 106 21.99 11.53 17.06
C VAL A 106 21.67 10.85 18.38
N GLU A 107 21.28 9.58 18.33
CA GLU A 107 20.86 8.82 19.51
C GLU A 107 21.59 7.48 19.60
N GLY A 108 21.59 6.88 20.80
CA GLY A 108 21.93 5.46 20.96
C GLY A 108 20.84 4.57 20.37
N TYR A 109 21.15 3.28 20.16
CA TYR A 109 20.17 2.30 19.68
C TYR A 109 18.89 2.33 20.53
N ASN A 110 17.75 2.60 19.88
CA ASN A 110 16.44 2.54 20.49
C ASN A 110 15.33 2.43 19.44
N HIS A 111 14.16 1.99 19.87
CA HIS A 111 12.96 1.90 19.04
C HIS A 111 11.92 2.96 19.42
N ASP A 112 12.31 4.06 20.06
CA ASP A 112 11.35 5.08 20.48
C ASP A 112 10.91 5.93 19.29
N THR A 113 9.61 6.21 19.21
CA THR A 113 9.08 7.14 18.20
C THR A 113 9.39 8.57 18.61
N ARG A 114 9.89 9.38 17.68
CA ARG A 114 10.26 10.78 17.89
C ARG A 114 9.44 11.70 16.99
N ASN A 115 9.39 12.98 17.37
CA ASN A 115 8.86 14.07 16.54
C ASN A 115 9.94 14.73 15.67
N HIS A 116 11.11 14.09 15.55
CA HIS A 116 12.25 14.51 14.75
C HIS A 116 12.90 13.27 14.14
N TRP A 117 13.71 13.48 13.09
CA TRP A 117 14.52 12.41 12.53
C TRP A 117 15.58 11.99 13.56
N LYS A 118 16.00 10.73 13.56
CA LYS A 118 17.09 10.28 14.43
C LYS A 118 18.09 9.42 13.67
N LEU A 119 19.36 9.58 14.01
CA LEU A 119 20.44 8.70 13.58
C LEU A 119 20.82 7.77 14.72
N VAL A 120 20.58 6.48 14.54
CA VAL A 120 20.89 5.43 15.51
C VAL A 120 21.97 4.48 14.98
N THR A 121 22.52 3.67 15.87
CA THR A 121 23.43 2.57 15.50
C THR A 121 22.62 1.35 15.10
N ASP A 122 23.06 0.62 14.07
CA ASP A 122 22.56 -0.73 13.78
C ASP A 122 23.75 -1.70 13.61
N GLY A 123 23.78 -2.72 14.47
CA GLY A 123 24.83 -3.74 14.49
C GLY A 123 24.69 -4.79 13.39
N SER A 124 23.60 -4.78 12.62
CA SER A 124 23.41 -5.66 11.47
C SER A 124 24.13 -5.16 10.21
N LEU A 125 24.53 -3.88 10.20
CA LEU A 125 25.11 -3.21 9.04
C LEU A 125 26.62 -3.41 8.94
N SER A 126 27.11 -3.52 7.71
CA SER A 126 28.53 -3.62 7.38
C SER A 126 28.99 -2.39 6.60
N GLY A 127 30.19 -1.89 6.90
CA GLY A 127 30.80 -0.74 6.22
C GLY A 127 31.43 0.25 7.20
N SER A 128 32.06 1.29 6.66
CA SER A 128 32.55 2.41 7.47
C SER A 128 31.39 3.33 7.87
N ASN A 129 31.35 3.76 9.13
CA ASN A 129 30.36 4.74 9.62
C ASN A 129 28.91 4.32 9.31
N THR A 130 28.51 3.12 9.69
CA THR A 130 27.14 2.64 9.50
C THR A 130 26.16 3.40 10.38
N PHE A 131 24.94 3.57 9.89
CA PHE A 131 23.84 4.16 10.63
C PHE A 131 22.48 3.70 10.09
N GLU A 132 21.47 3.82 10.93
CA GLU A 132 20.07 3.81 10.51
C GLU A 132 19.50 5.21 10.75
N LEU A 133 18.93 5.81 9.70
CA LEU A 133 18.24 7.10 9.75
C LEU A 133 16.74 6.82 9.80
N VAL A 134 16.10 7.19 10.91
CA VAL A 134 14.69 6.90 11.20
C VAL A 134 13.91 8.21 11.18
N SER A 135 12.81 8.23 10.43
CA SER A 135 11.94 9.40 10.33
C SER A 135 11.05 9.60 11.56
N PRO A 136 10.54 10.82 11.79
CA PRO A 136 9.30 10.99 12.55
C PRO A 136 8.11 10.40 11.77
N ILE A 137 6.90 10.51 12.31
CA ILE A 137 5.69 10.20 11.53
C ILE A 137 5.56 11.23 10.42
N LEU A 138 5.68 10.78 9.18
CA LEU A 138 5.47 11.55 7.95
C LEU A 138 4.03 11.38 7.47
N GLU A 139 3.53 12.33 6.70
CA GLU A 139 2.13 12.29 6.23
C GLU A 139 1.99 12.80 4.79
N GLY A 140 1.44 11.93 3.94
CA GLY A 140 1.11 12.22 2.56
C GLY A 140 2.22 12.90 1.74
N GLU A 141 1.80 13.77 0.83
CA GLU A 141 2.70 14.55 -0.05
C GLU A 141 3.67 15.46 0.70
N ALA A 142 3.28 15.98 1.88
CA ALA A 142 4.18 16.79 2.70
C ALA A 142 5.32 15.94 3.26
N GLY A 143 5.02 14.73 3.73
CA GLY A 143 5.99 13.75 4.17
C GLY A 143 6.94 13.31 3.06
N LEU A 144 6.43 13.10 1.84
CA LEU A 144 7.26 12.77 0.68
C LEU A 144 8.23 13.90 0.31
N ARG A 145 7.78 15.17 0.34
CA ARG A 145 8.67 16.32 0.11
C ARG A 145 9.77 16.44 1.17
N GLU A 146 9.47 16.16 2.43
CA GLU A 146 10.49 16.14 3.49
C GLU A 146 11.49 15.01 3.26
N LEU A 147 11.01 13.81 2.93
CA LEU A 147 11.86 12.67 2.56
C LEU A 147 12.75 12.98 1.35
N GLN A 148 12.24 13.66 0.33
CA GLN A 148 13.02 14.09 -0.84
C GLN A 148 14.19 14.98 -0.43
N LYS A 149 13.95 15.93 0.47
CA LYS A 149 14.99 16.81 1.01
C LYS A 149 16.06 16.02 1.78
N VAL A 150 15.64 15.04 2.58
CA VAL A 150 16.56 14.12 3.28
C VAL A 150 17.43 13.36 2.26
N CYS A 151 16.83 12.80 1.21
CA CYS A 151 17.57 12.10 0.15
C CYS A 151 18.62 12.99 -0.54
N TRP A 152 18.33 14.28 -0.77
CA TRP A 152 19.33 15.21 -1.32
C TRP A 152 20.52 15.39 -0.38
N VAL A 153 20.30 15.47 0.93
CA VAL A 153 21.39 15.58 1.90
C VAL A 153 22.19 14.26 1.99
N LEU A 154 21.52 13.11 1.90
CA LEU A 154 22.21 11.81 1.84
C LEU A 154 23.15 11.73 0.62
N ASP A 155 22.69 12.16 -0.55
CA ASP A 155 23.48 12.21 -1.78
C ASP A 155 24.66 13.20 -1.66
N TYR A 156 24.40 14.42 -1.19
CA TYR A 156 25.43 15.43 -0.92
C TYR A 156 26.50 14.95 0.08
N CYS A 157 26.09 14.14 1.05
CA CYS A 157 26.99 13.56 2.05
C CYS A 157 27.74 12.31 1.54
N GLU A 158 27.57 11.91 0.28
CA GLU A 158 28.15 10.71 -0.32
C GLU A 158 27.81 9.43 0.47
N VAL A 159 26.59 9.37 1.02
CA VAL A 159 26.08 8.19 1.71
C VAL A 159 25.96 7.04 0.72
N LYS A 160 26.32 5.84 1.16
CA LYS A 160 26.30 4.62 0.35
C LYS A 160 25.43 3.54 1.00
N VAL A 161 25.02 2.58 0.19
CA VAL A 161 24.25 1.40 0.59
C VAL A 161 24.91 0.15 0.03
N ASN A 162 24.77 -0.97 0.72
CA ASN A 162 25.30 -2.27 0.29
C ASN A 162 24.30 -3.39 0.65
N ASP A 163 24.68 -4.66 0.48
CA ASP A 163 23.79 -5.81 0.71
C ASP A 163 23.35 -6.02 2.17
N SER A 164 24.03 -5.39 3.13
CA SER A 164 23.56 -5.37 4.53
C SER A 164 22.43 -4.36 4.76
N CYS A 165 22.31 -3.35 3.90
CA CYS A 165 21.33 -2.28 4.03
C CYS A 165 19.95 -2.67 3.48
N GLY A 166 18.92 -2.25 4.19
CA GLY A 166 17.51 -2.29 3.83
C GLY A 166 16.87 -0.90 3.84
N LEU A 167 15.66 -0.85 3.29
CA LEU A 167 14.73 0.25 3.47
C LEU A 167 13.48 -0.32 4.12
N HIS A 168 13.11 0.19 5.28
CA HIS A 168 11.89 -0.22 5.96
C HIS A 168 10.85 0.89 5.91
N ILE A 169 9.63 0.52 5.52
CA ILE A 169 8.49 1.44 5.46
C ILE A 169 7.46 1.00 6.47
N HIS A 170 7.16 1.88 7.41
CA HIS A 170 6.07 1.73 8.36
C HIS A 170 4.83 2.40 7.80
N MET A 171 3.70 1.69 7.72
CA MET A 171 2.42 2.26 7.33
C MET A 171 1.46 2.22 8.51
N ASP A 172 0.76 3.32 8.77
CA ASP A 172 -0.26 3.39 9.82
C ASP A 172 -1.31 2.29 9.65
N ALA A 173 -1.48 1.51 10.71
CA ALA A 173 -2.38 0.37 10.77
C ALA A 173 -3.36 0.48 11.94
N ALA A 174 -3.45 1.64 12.61
CA ALA A 174 -4.29 1.84 13.79
C ALA A 174 -5.78 1.48 13.54
N ASN A 175 -6.25 1.67 12.31
CA ASN A 175 -7.63 1.41 11.89
C ASN A 175 -7.79 0.09 11.11
N PHE A 176 -6.78 -0.78 11.07
CA PHE A 176 -6.90 -2.06 10.38
C PHE A 176 -7.85 -2.98 11.12
N THR A 177 -8.86 -3.49 10.40
CA THR A 177 -9.65 -4.62 10.88
C THR A 177 -8.85 -5.91 10.77
N ILE A 178 -9.27 -6.97 11.46
CA ILE A 178 -8.65 -8.29 11.27
C ILE A 178 -8.73 -8.77 9.81
N ASN A 179 -9.80 -8.40 9.08
CA ASN A 179 -9.93 -8.72 7.66
C ASN A 179 -8.91 -7.94 6.81
N THR A 180 -8.67 -6.67 7.12
CA THR A 180 -7.64 -5.86 6.46
C THR A 180 -6.26 -6.50 6.62
N TRP A 181 -5.91 -6.93 7.84
CA TRP A 181 -4.66 -7.66 8.09
C TRP A 181 -4.56 -8.95 7.28
N LYS A 182 -5.59 -9.79 7.29
CA LYS A 182 -5.62 -11.03 6.51
C LYS A 182 -5.46 -10.77 5.02
N ASN A 183 -6.21 -9.81 4.47
CA ASN A 183 -6.17 -9.45 3.07
C ASN A 183 -4.80 -8.93 2.66
N LEU A 184 -4.16 -8.09 3.49
CA LEU A 184 -2.81 -7.59 3.22
C LEU A 184 -1.80 -8.74 3.18
N ILE A 185 -1.80 -9.61 4.20
CA ILE A 185 -0.87 -10.75 4.28
C ILE A 185 -1.07 -11.70 3.10
N LEU A 186 -2.31 -12.04 2.76
CA LEU A 186 -2.62 -12.91 1.62
C LEU A 186 -2.22 -12.28 0.29
N THR A 187 -2.47 -10.98 0.10
CA THR A 187 -2.08 -10.24 -1.10
C THR A 187 -0.56 -10.22 -1.26
N TYR A 188 0.16 -9.89 -0.20
CA TYR A 188 1.62 -9.88 -0.21
C TYR A 188 2.19 -11.29 -0.46
N ARG A 189 1.68 -12.31 0.22
CA ARG A 189 2.08 -13.72 0.02
C ARG A 189 1.89 -14.18 -1.43
N ARG A 190 0.77 -13.83 -2.05
CA ARG A 190 0.45 -14.23 -3.44
C ARG A 190 1.29 -13.48 -4.47
N THR A 191 1.62 -12.22 -4.19
CA THR A 191 2.43 -11.37 -5.08
C THR A 191 3.93 -11.43 -4.78
N GLU A 192 4.34 -12.13 -3.73
CA GLU A 192 5.72 -12.17 -3.22
C GLU A 192 6.76 -12.49 -4.29
N ARG A 193 6.49 -13.48 -5.16
CA ARG A 193 7.41 -13.85 -6.25
C ARG A 193 7.57 -12.75 -7.30
N ILE A 194 6.50 -11.98 -7.55
CA ILE A 194 6.55 -10.83 -8.46
C ILE A 194 7.36 -9.71 -7.83
N ILE A 195 7.15 -9.46 -6.53
CA ILE A 195 7.93 -8.47 -5.78
C ILE A 195 9.41 -8.87 -5.76
N ASP A 196 9.73 -10.13 -5.46
CA ASP A 196 11.08 -10.67 -5.47
C ASP A 196 11.80 -10.46 -6.81
N ALA A 197 11.07 -10.49 -7.93
CA ALA A 197 11.65 -10.34 -9.26
C ALA A 197 12.35 -8.99 -9.47
N PHE A 198 11.86 -7.92 -8.81
CA PHE A 198 12.48 -6.60 -8.84
C PHE A 198 13.24 -6.23 -7.56
N MET A 199 13.41 -7.17 -6.63
CA MET A 199 14.28 -7.00 -5.45
C MET A 199 15.68 -7.58 -5.69
N PRO A 200 16.72 -6.99 -5.07
CA PRO A 200 18.06 -7.57 -5.09
C PRO A 200 18.06 -8.94 -4.41
N GLN A 201 18.96 -9.83 -4.85
CA GLN A 201 19.03 -11.21 -4.35
C GLN A 201 19.17 -11.27 -2.82
N SER A 202 19.93 -10.33 -2.24
CA SER A 202 20.13 -10.19 -0.79
C SER A 202 18.85 -9.94 0.01
N ARG A 203 17.75 -9.49 -0.63
CA ARG A 203 16.46 -9.20 0.04
C ARG A 203 15.31 -10.14 -0.33
N ARG A 204 15.53 -11.13 -1.20
CA ARG A 204 14.48 -12.08 -1.61
C ARG A 204 14.12 -13.08 -0.51
N ASN A 205 15.11 -13.50 0.28
CA ASN A 205 14.90 -14.31 1.48
C ASN A 205 16.20 -14.32 2.31
N ASN A 206 16.19 -13.74 3.50
CA ASN A 206 17.33 -13.77 4.42
C ASN A 206 16.85 -13.86 5.88
N HIS A 207 17.79 -13.92 6.84
CA HIS A 207 17.45 -14.07 8.25
C HIS A 207 16.54 -12.96 8.80
N TYR A 208 16.75 -11.72 8.35
CA TYR A 208 16.06 -10.50 8.79
C TYR A 208 14.82 -10.14 7.97
N CYS A 209 14.59 -10.84 6.85
CA CYS A 209 13.55 -10.57 5.88
C CYS A 209 13.11 -11.89 5.22
N ARG A 210 12.48 -12.76 6.02
CA ARG A 210 12.00 -14.07 5.58
C ARG A 210 10.71 -13.95 4.78
N GLY A 211 10.58 -14.84 3.80
CA GLY A 211 9.37 -14.92 2.98
C GLY A 211 8.14 -15.44 3.73
N LEU A 212 6.96 -15.22 3.13
CA LEU A 212 5.66 -15.54 3.76
C LEU A 212 5.12 -16.92 3.35
N GLN A 213 5.77 -17.61 2.41
CA GLN A 213 5.28 -18.90 1.89
C GLN A 213 5.14 -20.01 2.95
N SER A 214 5.95 -19.98 4.01
CA SER A 214 5.89 -20.95 5.11
C SER A 214 4.62 -20.81 5.97
N ILE A 215 3.94 -19.67 5.86
CA ILE A 215 2.70 -19.38 6.57
C ILE A 215 1.54 -19.78 5.65
N THR A 216 0.75 -20.78 6.05
CA THR A 216 -0.33 -21.30 5.22
C THR A 216 -1.51 -20.32 5.15
N GLU A 217 -2.17 -20.25 4.00
CA GLU A 217 -3.36 -19.37 3.85
C GLU A 217 -4.46 -19.75 4.83
N GLN A 218 -4.65 -21.04 5.12
CA GLN A 218 -5.60 -21.51 6.11
C GLN A 218 -5.29 -20.96 7.51
N ARG A 219 -4.01 -20.91 7.92
CA ARG A 219 -3.60 -20.33 9.21
C ARG A 219 -3.91 -18.84 9.28
N ILE A 220 -3.71 -18.11 8.18
CA ILE A 220 -4.05 -16.68 8.08
C ILE A 220 -5.57 -16.49 8.14
N GLN A 221 -6.34 -17.26 7.37
CA GLN A 221 -7.79 -17.16 7.31
C GLN A 221 -8.47 -17.50 8.64
N ASN A 222 -7.93 -18.48 9.38
CA ASN A 222 -8.47 -18.92 10.67
C ASN A 222 -8.12 -18.00 11.85
N ALA A 223 -7.21 -17.03 11.68
CA ALA A 223 -6.82 -16.11 12.75
C ALA A 223 -8.03 -15.26 13.22
N GLY A 224 -8.33 -15.26 14.52
CA GLY A 224 -9.42 -14.45 15.08
C GLY A 224 -8.98 -13.04 15.47
N SER A 225 -7.68 -12.86 15.67
CA SER A 225 -7.06 -11.64 16.18
C SER A 225 -5.71 -11.34 15.55
N LEU A 226 -5.21 -10.11 15.71
CA LEU A 226 -3.85 -9.77 15.31
C LEU A 226 -2.80 -10.61 16.08
N ARG A 227 -3.10 -10.98 17.32
CA ARG A 227 -2.22 -11.85 18.12
C ARG A 227 -2.08 -13.24 17.49
N ASP A 228 -3.15 -13.80 16.93
CA ASP A 228 -3.10 -15.07 16.22
C ASP A 228 -2.24 -14.99 14.96
N LEU A 229 -2.32 -13.86 14.24
CA LEU A 229 -1.45 -13.59 13.08
C LEU A 229 0.01 -13.44 13.49
N GLN A 230 0.31 -12.68 14.55
CA GLN A 230 1.66 -12.57 15.11
C GLN A 230 2.23 -13.94 15.50
N ASN A 231 1.43 -14.79 16.17
CA ASN A 231 1.80 -16.17 16.46
C ASN A 231 2.00 -17.01 15.18
N ALA A 232 1.24 -16.71 14.12
CA ALA A 232 1.43 -17.35 12.81
C ALA A 232 2.80 -17.04 12.18
N PHE A 233 3.32 -15.84 12.45
CA PHE A 233 4.65 -15.37 12.10
C PHE A 233 5.72 -15.78 13.13
N GLY A 234 5.38 -16.63 14.11
CA GLY A 234 6.33 -17.07 15.14
C GLY A 234 6.62 -16.02 16.22
N GLY A 235 5.89 -14.90 16.25
CA GLY A 235 6.07 -13.84 17.24
C GLY A 235 7.36 -13.06 17.09
N ASP A 236 7.89 -12.94 15.86
CA ASP A 236 9.10 -12.16 15.58
C ASP A 236 8.94 -11.19 14.41
N ARG A 237 9.90 -10.27 14.32
CA ARG A 237 9.92 -9.17 13.36
C ARG A 237 10.58 -9.48 12.01
N TYR A 238 11.15 -10.67 11.84
CA TYR A 238 12.12 -10.93 10.78
C TYR A 238 11.50 -11.50 9.49
N HIS A 239 10.34 -10.95 9.11
CA HIS A 239 9.60 -11.30 7.90
C HIS A 239 9.48 -10.07 7.00
N LYS A 240 9.27 -10.27 5.70
CA LYS A 240 9.04 -9.16 4.74
C LYS A 240 7.91 -8.22 5.19
N LEU A 241 6.90 -8.77 5.86
CA LEU A 241 5.90 -8.03 6.63
C LEU A 241 6.11 -8.27 8.12
N ASN A 242 6.41 -7.23 8.89
CA ASN A 242 6.53 -7.30 10.33
C ASN A 242 5.27 -6.77 11.03
N LEU A 243 4.54 -7.70 11.66
CA LEU A 243 3.32 -7.43 12.44
C LEU A 243 3.60 -7.02 13.89
N GLU A 244 4.80 -7.29 14.42
CA GLU A 244 5.20 -6.89 15.78
C GLU A 244 5.35 -5.36 15.91
N SER A 245 5.58 -4.68 14.79
CA SER A 245 5.62 -3.21 14.74
C SER A 245 4.31 -2.57 15.23
N TYR A 246 3.17 -3.27 15.13
CA TYR A 246 1.87 -2.75 15.59
C TYR A 246 1.83 -2.52 17.10
N SER A 247 2.44 -3.42 17.88
CA SER A 247 2.43 -3.34 19.35
C SER A 247 3.17 -2.10 19.87
N ARG A 248 4.11 -1.56 19.08
CA ARG A 248 4.96 -0.42 19.47
C ARG A 248 4.54 0.88 18.78
N HIS A 249 4.27 0.81 17.47
CA HIS A 249 4.09 1.97 16.61
C HIS A 249 2.68 2.08 16.03
N ARG A 250 1.82 1.06 16.24
CA ARG A 250 0.51 0.94 15.58
C ARG A 250 0.60 0.91 14.05
N THR A 251 1.71 0.39 13.53
CA THR A 251 1.97 0.27 12.10
C THR A 251 2.03 -1.19 11.66
N VAL A 252 2.05 -1.41 10.35
CA VAL A 252 2.68 -2.58 9.72
C VAL A 252 4.00 -2.13 9.11
N GLU A 253 5.05 -2.92 9.24
CA GLU A 253 6.36 -2.61 8.66
C GLU A 253 6.66 -3.51 7.47
N PHE A 254 7.07 -2.89 6.36
CA PHE A 254 7.48 -3.55 5.12
C PHE A 254 9.00 -3.52 5.03
N ARG A 255 9.61 -4.70 5.10
CA ARG A 255 11.07 -4.88 5.24
C ARG A 255 11.75 -5.34 3.97
N GLN A 256 11.04 -5.60 2.87
CA GLN A 256 11.61 -6.29 1.71
C GLN A 256 12.54 -5.43 0.83
N TYR A 257 12.41 -4.10 0.85
CA TYR A 257 13.17 -3.27 -0.09
C TYR A 257 14.66 -3.23 0.26
N GLY A 258 15.52 -3.20 -0.77
CA GLY A 258 16.96 -3.08 -0.59
C GLY A 258 17.37 -1.67 -0.20
N GLY A 259 18.51 -1.53 0.46
CA GLY A 259 19.07 -0.21 0.79
C GLY A 259 19.11 0.70 -0.44
N THR A 260 18.63 1.92 -0.27
CA THR A 260 18.63 2.95 -1.31
C THR A 260 18.71 4.33 -0.65
N THR A 261 19.33 5.29 -1.33
CA THR A 261 19.26 6.73 -1.01
C THR A 261 18.45 7.49 -2.07
N ASN A 262 18.02 6.81 -3.14
CA ASN A 262 17.29 7.41 -4.25
C ASN A 262 15.81 7.63 -3.89
N PHE A 263 15.39 8.90 -3.85
CA PHE A 263 14.02 9.31 -3.51
C PHE A 263 12.97 8.66 -4.42
N ILE A 264 13.15 8.68 -5.74
CA ILE A 264 12.17 8.16 -6.70
C ILE A 264 11.91 6.66 -6.46
N LYS A 265 12.93 5.89 -6.08
CA LYS A 265 12.77 4.48 -5.69
C LYS A 265 11.96 4.33 -4.41
N MET A 266 12.24 5.15 -3.40
CA MET A 266 11.52 5.12 -2.12
C MET A 266 10.05 5.52 -2.30
N GLU A 267 9.79 6.62 -3.00
CA GLU A 267 8.46 7.13 -3.31
C GLU A 267 7.61 6.07 -4.03
N ASN A 268 8.14 5.49 -5.11
CA ASN A 268 7.45 4.42 -5.83
C ASN A 268 7.13 3.22 -4.94
N TRP A 269 8.04 2.84 -4.04
CA TRP A 269 7.81 1.74 -3.11
C TRP A 269 6.76 2.09 -2.05
N ILE A 270 6.78 3.31 -1.51
CA ILE A 270 5.78 3.84 -0.58
C ILE A 270 4.40 3.82 -1.22
N HIS A 271 4.25 4.33 -2.45
CA HIS A 271 2.97 4.29 -3.16
C HIS A 271 2.52 2.87 -3.48
N PHE A 272 3.45 1.98 -3.91
CA PHE A 272 3.12 0.58 -4.17
C PHE A 272 2.52 -0.11 -2.94
N ILE A 273 3.16 0.08 -1.77
CA ILE A 273 2.66 -0.46 -0.51
C ILE A 273 1.33 0.20 -0.11
N ALA A 274 1.23 1.51 -0.22
CA ALA A 274 0.02 2.26 0.13
C ALA A 274 -1.20 1.77 -0.66
N ASN A 275 -1.01 1.57 -1.97
CA ASN A 275 -2.04 1.03 -2.86
C ASN A 275 -2.39 -0.42 -2.51
N MET A 276 -1.40 -1.25 -2.14
CA MET A 276 -1.67 -2.61 -1.66
C MET A 276 -2.53 -2.60 -0.40
N ILE A 277 -2.29 -1.69 0.54
CA ILE A 277 -3.11 -1.52 1.73
C ILE A 277 -4.52 -1.07 1.35
N THR A 278 -4.66 -0.11 0.42
CA THR A 278 -5.97 0.35 -0.05
C THR A 278 -6.81 -0.81 -0.63
N VAL A 279 -6.19 -1.72 -1.37
CA VAL A 279 -6.86 -2.92 -1.93
C VAL A 279 -7.16 -3.98 -0.85
N ALA A 280 -6.43 -3.97 0.27
CA ALA A 280 -6.65 -4.91 1.37
C ALA A 280 -7.81 -4.50 2.31
N GLN A 281 -8.22 -3.23 2.28
CA GLN A 281 -9.32 -2.68 3.09
C GLN A 281 -10.69 -3.06 2.53
#